data_AF-A2DYY0-F1
#
_entry.id   AF-A2DYY0-F1
#
_cell.length_a   1.000
_cell.length_b   1.000
_cell.length_c   1.000
_cell.angle_alpha   90.00
_cell.angle_beta   90.00
_cell.angle_gamma   90.00
#
_symmetry.space_group_name_H-M   'P 1'
#
loop_
_entity.id
_entity.type
_entity.pdbx_description
1 polymer ?
#
loop_
_entity_poly.entity_id
_entity_poly.type
_entity_poly.pdbx_seq_one_letter_code
_entity_poly.pdbx_strand_id
1 'polypeptide(L)'
;MNRLPTSRFEPQDFIGTMNPEALKLPALQNKKKPHPYEKFADLALQIDNIVKQIDEEQEKIDNMLASDKPTPFCTFKKWLLDFEERIKERDNELNIFSKHLTSFREKVDPTFVEVDSANEKTPSYDTISYSLLVSNEQRNFFSKQDIVHQNNELKILIHEQQEAISNLRSRLKIFEDFQNKNAIKHTIASLKQGTTPMALAGAAPTRANELRAKQKILSAELVALVKKRVELLKKHNEDRYMARHEKLLNQKALTIQRIWRGYLARKEIKHLNQCAVLIQKHVRGWLVRYQQKMAMEDLIVEEQKVTTKLSENNSPREEAPNE
;
A
#
# COMPACT_ATOMS: atom_id res chain seq x y z
N MET A 1 -127.00 4.17 21.26
CA MET A 1 -126.63 5.60 21.28
C MET A 1 -125.24 5.71 20.65
N ASN A 2 -124.91 6.49 19.63
CA ASN A 2 -125.57 7.57 18.91
C ASN A 2 -124.97 7.67 17.49
N ARG A 3 -125.86 7.79 16.50
CA ARG A 3 -125.86 8.64 15.29
C ARG A 3 -124.61 8.73 14.39
N LEU A 4 -124.79 8.29 13.14
CA LEU A 4 -124.20 8.89 11.93
C LEU A 4 -124.66 10.36 11.77
N PRO A 5 -123.99 11.18 10.94
CA PRO A 5 -124.67 11.52 9.69
C PRO A 5 -123.78 11.78 8.44
N THR A 6 -124.29 11.24 7.32
CA THR A 6 -124.50 11.82 5.97
C THR A 6 -123.39 12.52 5.16
N SER A 7 -123.23 11.96 3.95
CA SER A 7 -122.62 12.49 2.73
C SER A 7 -123.18 13.82 2.23
N ARG A 8 -122.37 14.54 1.46
CA ARG A 8 -122.86 15.42 0.38
C ARG A 8 -121.99 15.22 -0.87
N PHE A 9 -122.64 14.75 -1.94
CA PHE A 9 -122.17 14.78 -3.32
C PHE A 9 -122.60 16.08 -4.00
N GLU A 10 -121.90 16.43 -5.09
CA GLU A 10 -122.28 17.20 -6.31
C GLU A 10 -121.23 18.28 -6.70
N PRO A 11 -121.12 18.68 -7.99
CA PRO A 11 -120.66 17.87 -9.14
C PRO A 11 -119.65 18.65 -10.04
N GLN A 12 -119.27 17.97 -11.13
CA GLN A 12 -118.30 18.24 -12.21
C GLN A 12 -118.15 19.69 -12.73
N ASP A 13 -116.90 20.08 -13.10
CA ASP A 13 -116.55 20.44 -14.49
C ASP A 13 -115.04 20.67 -14.72
N PHE A 14 -114.52 19.88 -15.67
CA PHE A 14 -113.41 20.04 -16.61
C PHE A 14 -112.39 21.22 -16.47
N ILE A 15 -111.08 20.88 -16.41
CA ILE A 15 -110.00 21.26 -17.35
C ILE A 15 -108.62 21.12 -16.66
N GLY A 16 -107.87 20.10 -17.06
CA GLY A 16 -106.41 20.12 -17.25
C GLY A 16 -105.52 20.70 -16.14
N THR A 17 -105.53 20.14 -14.93
CA THR A 17 -104.43 20.37 -13.99
C THR A 17 -103.31 19.37 -14.27
N MET A 18 -102.27 19.84 -14.98
CA MET A 18 -100.97 19.16 -15.02
C MET A 18 -100.52 18.94 -13.58
N ASN A 19 -100.55 17.69 -13.13
CA ASN A 19 -100.01 17.31 -11.83
C ASN A 19 -98.50 17.62 -11.83
N PRO A 20 -97.99 18.55 -11.01
CA PRO A 20 -96.58 18.93 -11.01
C PRO A 20 -95.65 17.78 -10.59
N GLU A 21 -96.19 16.76 -9.91
CA GLU A 21 -95.48 15.53 -9.56
C GLU A 21 -95.25 14.62 -10.78
N ALA A 22 -96.03 14.74 -11.86
CA ALA A 22 -95.89 13.89 -13.04
C ALA A 22 -94.56 14.12 -13.80
N LEU A 23 -93.95 15.30 -13.66
CA LEU A 23 -92.63 15.62 -14.24
C LEU A 23 -91.47 14.92 -13.52
N LYS A 24 -91.70 14.35 -12.33
CA LYS A 24 -90.70 13.56 -11.59
C LYS A 24 -90.68 12.09 -12.01
N LEU A 25 -91.63 11.64 -12.85
CA LEU A 25 -91.68 10.26 -13.33
C LEU A 25 -90.50 9.97 -14.27
N PRO A 26 -89.77 8.86 -14.09
CA PRO A 26 -88.56 8.53 -14.86
C PRO A 26 -88.82 8.34 -16.37
N ALA A 27 -90.08 8.21 -16.79
CA ALA A 27 -90.49 8.12 -18.19
C ALA A 27 -90.43 9.46 -18.95
N LEU A 28 -90.51 10.60 -18.25
CA LEU A 28 -90.43 11.95 -18.83
C LEU A 28 -89.07 12.62 -18.61
N GLN A 29 -88.24 12.05 -17.75
CA GLN A 29 -86.82 12.39 -17.69
C GLN A 29 -86.12 11.71 -18.87
N ASN A 30 -86.10 12.38 -20.02
CA ASN A 30 -85.13 12.07 -21.04
C ASN A 30 -83.75 12.16 -20.38
N LYS A 31 -83.15 11.01 -20.07
CA LYS A 31 -81.74 10.91 -19.68
C LYS A 31 -80.95 11.42 -20.89
N LYS A 32 -80.77 12.74 -20.99
CA LYS A 32 -79.82 13.34 -21.91
C LYS A 32 -78.53 12.59 -21.63
N LYS A 33 -78.01 11.86 -22.61
CA LYS A 33 -76.69 11.24 -22.49
C LYS A 33 -75.76 12.39 -22.10
N PRO A 34 -75.10 12.33 -20.93
CA PRO A 34 -74.31 13.45 -20.46
C PRO A 34 -73.37 13.84 -21.58
N HIS A 35 -73.38 15.13 -21.90
CA HIS A 35 -72.68 15.65 -23.06
C HIS A 35 -71.22 15.19 -22.93
N PRO A 36 -70.51 14.78 -24.00
CA PRO A 36 -69.13 14.30 -23.88
C PRO A 36 -68.25 15.20 -23.00
N TYR A 37 -68.39 16.53 -23.16
CA TYR A 37 -67.75 17.54 -22.30
C TYR A 37 -68.09 17.47 -20.81
N GLU A 38 -69.30 17.09 -20.42
CA GLU A 38 -69.72 16.92 -19.03
C GLU A 38 -69.02 15.70 -18.40
N LYS A 39 -68.91 14.59 -19.16
CA LYS A 39 -68.11 13.43 -18.72
C LYS A 39 -66.62 13.76 -18.63
N PHE A 40 -66.09 14.56 -19.57
CA PHE A 40 -64.71 15.01 -19.51
C PHE A 40 -64.47 15.91 -18.29
N ALA A 41 -65.43 16.78 -17.94
CA ALA A 41 -65.34 17.62 -16.75
C ALA A 41 -65.37 16.78 -15.46
N ASP A 42 -66.25 15.78 -15.38
CA ASP A 42 -66.30 14.86 -14.23
C ASP A 42 -65.01 14.04 -14.09
N LEU A 43 -64.46 13.55 -15.21
CA LEU A 43 -63.19 12.84 -15.22
C LEU A 43 -62.02 13.75 -14.85
N ALA A 44 -62.01 15.01 -15.30
CA ALA A 44 -61.00 16.00 -14.93
C ALA A 44 -61.06 16.30 -13.42
N LEU A 45 -62.26 16.47 -12.86
CA LEU A 45 -62.44 16.65 -11.42
C LEU A 45 -62.00 15.42 -10.60
N GLN A 46 -62.23 14.21 -11.12
CA GLN A 46 -61.72 12.99 -10.51
C GLN A 46 -60.19 12.92 -10.57
N ILE A 47 -59.58 13.29 -11.69
CA ILE A 47 -58.12 13.39 -11.82
C ILE A 47 -57.56 14.40 -10.82
N ASP A 48 -58.14 15.59 -10.73
CA ASP A 48 -57.70 16.62 -9.79
C ASP A 48 -57.83 16.17 -8.33
N ASN A 49 -58.90 15.45 -7.98
CA ASN A 49 -59.06 14.86 -6.65
C ASN A 49 -58.03 13.76 -6.37
N ILE A 50 -57.74 12.89 -7.34
CA ILE A 50 -56.73 11.84 -7.19
C ILE A 50 -55.34 12.47 -7.04
N VAL A 51 -55.02 13.51 -7.81
CA VAL A 51 -53.76 14.24 -7.69
C VAL A 51 -53.64 14.86 -6.30
N LYS A 52 -54.68 15.53 -5.81
CA LYS A 52 -54.70 16.07 -4.44
C LYS A 52 -54.51 14.99 -3.38
N GLN A 53 -55.14 13.84 -3.53
CA GLN A 53 -54.95 12.71 -2.61
C GLN A 53 -53.52 12.18 -2.65
N ILE A 54 -52.91 12.10 -3.83
CA ILE A 54 -51.50 11.71 -3.98
C ILE A 54 -50.60 12.73 -3.26
N ASP A 55 -50.83 14.03 -3.46
CA ASP A 55 -50.05 15.09 -2.82
C ASP A 55 -50.20 15.06 -1.29
N GLU A 56 -51.42 14.86 -0.77
CA GLU A 56 -51.68 14.73 0.67
C GLU A 56 -50.99 13.49 1.29
N GLU A 57 -51.00 12.35 0.59
CA GLU A 57 -50.29 11.15 1.04
C GLU A 57 -48.76 11.31 0.93
N GLN A 58 -48.28 12.04 -0.07
CA GLN A 58 -46.86 12.39 -0.23
C GLN A 58 -46.39 13.27 0.94
N GLU A 59 -47.16 14.30 1.31
CA GLU A 59 -46.88 15.16 2.46
C GLU A 59 -46.89 14.38 3.78
N LYS A 60 -47.80 13.41 3.96
CA LYS A 60 -47.78 12.52 5.13
C LYS A 60 -46.50 11.70 5.21
N ILE A 61 -46.04 11.16 4.08
CA ILE A 61 -44.79 10.40 3.99
C ILE A 61 -43.60 11.29 4.34
N ASP A 62 -43.56 12.52 3.83
CA ASP A 62 -42.45 13.46 4.08
C ASP A 62 -42.41 13.90 5.55
N ASN A 63 -43.57 14.15 6.16
CA ASN A 63 -43.70 14.42 7.59
C ASN A 63 -43.25 13.22 8.45
N MET A 64 -43.55 11.98 8.02
CA MET A 64 -43.07 10.76 8.70
C MET A 64 -41.56 10.58 8.58
N LEU A 65 -40.94 11.01 7.47
CA LEU A 65 -39.49 10.99 7.26
C LEU A 65 -38.77 12.05 8.11
N ALA A 66 -39.45 13.16 8.43
CA ALA A 66 -38.92 14.27 9.22
C ALA A 66 -39.07 14.11 10.76
N SER A 67 -39.78 13.09 11.26
CA SER A 67 -40.05 12.96 12.70
C SER A 67 -38.82 12.52 13.53
N ASP A 68 -38.72 13.03 14.77
CA ASP A 68 -37.59 12.81 15.70
C ASP A 68 -37.38 11.35 16.16
N LYS A 69 -38.33 10.44 15.87
CA LYS A 69 -38.22 8.99 16.17
C LYS A 69 -38.49 8.17 14.91
N PRO A 70 -37.50 8.00 14.03
CA PRO A 70 -37.74 7.37 12.74
C PRO A 70 -37.94 5.85 12.89
N THR A 71 -39.05 5.35 12.36
CA THR A 71 -39.31 3.91 12.18
C THR A 71 -38.21 3.31 11.29
N PRO A 72 -37.79 2.04 11.47
CA PRO A 72 -36.74 1.41 10.65
C PRO A 72 -36.97 1.50 9.12
N PHE A 73 -38.23 1.53 8.70
CA PHE A 73 -38.60 1.77 7.31
C PHE A 73 -38.26 3.20 6.84
N CYS A 74 -38.53 4.21 7.68
CA CYS A 74 -38.20 5.61 7.39
C CYS A 74 -36.68 5.82 7.31
N THR A 75 -35.90 5.19 8.20
CA THR A 75 -34.43 5.25 8.12
C THR A 75 -33.89 4.62 6.84
N PHE A 76 -34.47 3.48 6.41
CA PHE A 76 -34.07 2.82 5.18
C PHE A 76 -34.45 3.64 3.95
N LYS A 77 -35.66 4.21 3.92
CA LYS A 77 -36.12 5.06 2.82
C LYS A 77 -35.28 6.33 2.69
N LYS A 78 -34.90 6.96 3.81
CA LYS A 78 -33.98 8.11 3.82
C LYS A 78 -32.61 7.73 3.26
N TRP A 79 -32.06 6.58 3.68
CA TRP A 79 -30.82 6.07 3.12
C TRP A 79 -30.91 5.80 1.61
N LEU A 80 -32.05 5.29 1.12
CA LEU A 80 -32.25 5.04 -0.31
C LEU A 80 -32.27 6.35 -1.12
N LEU A 81 -32.93 7.40 -0.60
CA LEU A 81 -32.94 8.72 -1.22
C LEU A 81 -31.54 9.34 -1.25
N ASP A 82 -30.82 9.32 -0.13
CA ASP A 82 -29.44 9.82 -0.04
C ASP A 82 -28.50 9.04 -0.97
N PHE A 83 -28.75 7.74 -1.14
CA PHE A 83 -27.97 6.89 -2.04
C PHE A 83 -28.25 7.20 -3.51
N GLU A 84 -29.51 7.44 -3.88
CA GLU A 84 -29.90 7.83 -5.24
C GLU A 84 -29.32 9.20 -5.61
N GLU A 85 -29.33 10.16 -4.69
CA GLU A 85 -28.69 11.47 -4.86
C GLU A 85 -27.18 11.33 -5.11
N ARG A 86 -26.50 10.49 -4.33
CA ARG A 86 -25.07 10.23 -4.51
C ARG A 86 -24.72 9.57 -5.84
N ILE A 87 -25.61 8.73 -6.39
CA ILE A 87 -25.44 8.18 -7.75
C ILE A 87 -25.54 9.32 -8.79
N LYS A 88 -26.53 10.19 -8.67
CA LYS A 88 -26.69 11.35 -9.57
C LYS A 88 -25.47 12.27 -9.54
N GLU A 89 -24.89 12.51 -8.36
CA GLU A 89 -23.65 13.28 -8.22
C GLU A 89 -22.47 12.61 -8.96
N ARG A 90 -22.28 11.30 -8.79
CA ARG A 90 -21.22 10.53 -9.46
C ARG A 90 -21.37 10.56 -10.99
N ASP A 91 -22.59 10.44 -11.49
CA ASP A 91 -22.85 10.51 -12.93
C ASP A 91 -22.56 11.91 -13.49
N ASN A 92 -22.87 12.98 -12.73
CA ASN A 92 -22.52 14.34 -13.09
C ASN A 92 -21.00 14.57 -13.13
N GLU A 93 -20.26 14.07 -12.13
CA GLU A 93 -18.79 14.12 -12.13
C GLU A 93 -18.18 13.38 -13.32
N LEU A 94 -18.69 12.18 -13.63
CA LEU A 94 -18.26 11.41 -14.81
C LEU A 94 -18.51 12.19 -16.10
N ASN A 95 -19.64 12.87 -16.21
CA ASN A 95 -19.96 13.69 -17.37
C ASN A 95 -19.03 14.91 -17.48
N ILE A 96 -18.70 15.57 -16.36
CA ILE A 96 -17.71 16.67 -16.32
C ILE A 96 -16.33 16.16 -16.73
N PHE A 97 -15.91 15.01 -16.20
CA PHE A 97 -14.62 14.39 -16.52
C PHE A 97 -14.54 14.02 -18.00
N SER A 98 -15.60 13.40 -18.54
CA SER A 98 -15.73 13.07 -19.96
C SER A 98 -15.53 14.32 -20.82
N LYS A 99 -16.25 15.41 -20.53
CA LYS A 99 -16.10 16.70 -21.26
C LYS A 99 -14.69 17.27 -21.19
N HIS A 100 -14.01 17.15 -20.05
CA HIS A 100 -12.63 17.61 -19.92
C HIS A 100 -11.68 16.80 -20.82
N LEU A 101 -11.89 15.50 -20.90
CA LEU A 101 -11.08 14.58 -21.70
C LEU A 101 -11.31 14.78 -23.21
N THR A 102 -12.56 15.01 -23.64
CA THR A 102 -12.84 15.42 -25.03
C THR A 102 -12.23 16.77 -25.37
N SER A 103 -12.35 17.77 -24.48
CA SER A 103 -11.73 19.09 -24.69
C SER A 103 -10.20 19.03 -24.76
N PHE A 104 -9.56 18.12 -24.03
CA PHE A 104 -8.11 17.92 -24.10
C PHE A 104 -7.71 17.34 -25.47
N ARG A 105 -8.51 16.39 -25.98
CA ARG A 105 -8.26 15.72 -27.25
C ARG A 105 -8.51 16.60 -28.48
N GLU A 106 -9.38 17.60 -28.39
CA GLU A 106 -9.65 18.56 -29.47
C GLU A 106 -8.65 19.73 -29.53
N LYS A 107 -7.97 20.06 -28.43
CA LYS A 107 -7.07 21.25 -28.34
C LYS A 107 -5.58 20.96 -28.43
N VAL A 108 -5.16 19.70 -28.35
CA VAL A 108 -3.73 19.33 -28.34
C VAL A 108 -3.47 18.36 -29.48
N ASP A 109 -2.77 18.82 -30.52
CA ASP A 109 -2.20 17.93 -31.53
C ASP A 109 -1.28 16.92 -30.84
N PRO A 110 -1.51 15.60 -30.99
CA PRO A 110 -0.71 14.62 -30.28
C PRO A 110 0.70 14.59 -30.89
N THR A 111 1.69 15.05 -30.13
CA THR A 111 3.11 14.95 -30.49
C THR A 111 3.56 13.51 -30.30
N PHE A 112 3.24 12.63 -31.26
CA PHE A 112 3.88 11.33 -31.36
C PHE A 112 5.13 11.45 -32.22
N VAL A 113 6.30 11.32 -31.57
CA VAL A 113 7.56 11.07 -32.27
C VAL A 113 7.65 9.56 -32.48
N GLU A 114 7.70 9.13 -33.73
CA GLU A 114 8.00 7.74 -34.10
C GLU A 114 9.46 7.46 -33.74
N VAL A 115 9.70 6.48 -32.88
CA VAL A 115 11.07 6.08 -32.48
C VAL A 115 11.37 4.72 -33.13
N ASP A 116 12.24 4.74 -34.13
CA ASP A 116 12.75 3.54 -34.80
C ASP A 116 13.50 2.66 -33.79
N SER A 117 12.93 1.48 -33.51
CA SER A 117 13.39 0.54 -32.46
C SER A 117 14.58 -0.35 -32.87
N ALA A 118 15.24 -0.05 -33.99
CA ALA A 118 16.21 -0.98 -34.58
C ALA A 118 17.65 -0.85 -34.06
N ASN A 119 18.02 0.23 -33.35
CA ASN A 119 19.44 0.49 -33.08
C ASN A 119 19.73 1.31 -31.81
N GLU A 120 19.35 0.82 -30.62
CA GLU A 120 19.90 1.40 -29.38
C GLU A 120 20.34 0.34 -28.36
N LYS A 121 21.60 0.46 -27.95
CA LYS A 121 22.20 -0.27 -26.84
C LYS A 121 21.43 0.06 -25.57
N THR A 122 21.08 -0.97 -24.78
CA THR A 122 20.42 -0.80 -23.50
C THR A 122 21.26 0.09 -22.57
N PRO A 123 20.77 1.27 -22.14
CA PRO A 123 21.46 2.03 -21.12
C PRO A 123 21.35 1.27 -19.78
N SER A 124 22.45 1.20 -19.04
CA SER A 124 22.58 0.51 -17.75
C SER A 124 21.81 1.15 -16.59
N TYR A 125 20.96 2.14 -16.88
CA TYR A 125 20.20 2.86 -15.88
C TYR A 125 18.75 2.99 -16.35
N ASP A 126 17.85 2.77 -15.40
CA ASP A 126 16.41 2.69 -15.57
C ASP A 126 15.84 4.05 -15.98
N THR A 127 15.47 4.18 -17.25
CA THR A 127 14.89 5.39 -17.85
C THR A 127 13.55 5.78 -17.22
N ILE A 128 12.84 4.82 -16.63
CA ILE A 128 11.59 5.04 -15.89
C ILE A 128 11.84 5.87 -14.63
N SER A 129 12.97 5.62 -13.96
CA SER A 129 13.34 6.36 -12.75
C SER A 129 13.66 7.83 -13.02
N TYR A 130 14.13 8.18 -14.23
CA TYR A 130 14.47 9.56 -14.60
C TYR A 130 13.29 10.32 -15.24
N SER A 131 12.39 9.65 -15.96
CA SER A 131 11.19 10.30 -16.53
C SER A 131 10.21 10.74 -15.45
N LEU A 132 10.15 10.01 -14.32
CA LEU A 132 9.41 10.41 -13.13
C LEU A 132 10.02 11.62 -12.39
N LEU A 133 11.28 11.96 -12.66
CA LEU A 133 11.99 13.08 -12.02
C LEU A 133 11.94 14.39 -12.83
N VAL A 134 11.50 14.38 -14.10
CA VAL A 134 11.63 15.54 -15.02
C VAL A 134 10.28 16.11 -15.50
N SER A 135 9.16 15.79 -14.86
CA SER A 135 7.86 16.37 -15.27
C SER A 135 6.98 16.83 -14.12
N ASN A 136 7.46 17.79 -13.31
CA ASN A 136 6.64 18.90 -12.82
C ASN A 136 7.48 19.98 -12.11
N GLU A 137 7.73 21.12 -12.76
CA GLU A 137 8.39 22.27 -12.10
C GLU A 137 7.42 23.07 -11.19
N GLN A 138 6.13 22.71 -11.14
CA GLN A 138 5.14 23.38 -10.30
C GLN A 138 4.23 22.39 -9.57
N ARG A 139 4.78 21.69 -8.56
CA ARG A 139 4.12 21.37 -7.28
C ARG A 139 4.99 20.36 -6.52
N ASN A 140 5.30 20.67 -5.26
CA ASN A 140 5.73 19.67 -4.27
C ASN A 140 4.57 18.67 -4.07
N PHE A 141 4.44 17.68 -4.95
CA PHE A 141 3.38 16.69 -4.91
C PHE A 141 3.76 15.64 -3.85
N PHE A 142 3.21 15.82 -2.65
CA PHE A 142 3.36 15.04 -1.42
C PHE A 142 4.69 15.18 -0.68
N SER A 143 4.61 15.62 0.58
CA SER A 143 5.73 15.50 1.53
C SER A 143 6.09 14.01 1.65
N LYS A 144 7.38 13.69 1.87
CA LYS A 144 7.81 12.33 2.22
C LYS A 144 6.95 11.72 3.34
N GLN A 145 6.47 12.57 4.25
CA GLN A 145 5.58 12.17 5.34
C GLN A 145 4.19 11.76 4.84
N ASP A 146 3.62 12.49 3.88
CA ASP A 146 2.30 12.21 3.29
C ASP A 146 2.32 10.88 2.53
N ILE A 147 3.39 10.62 1.77
CA ILE A 147 3.57 9.35 1.05
C ILE A 147 3.70 8.19 2.04
N VAL A 148 4.41 8.37 3.15
CA VAL A 148 4.53 7.34 4.20
C VAL A 148 3.19 7.13 4.88
N HIS A 149 2.42 8.19 5.13
CA HIS A 149 1.10 8.13 5.73
C HIS A 149 0.11 7.37 4.84
N GLN A 150 -0.01 7.75 3.56
CA GLN A 150 -0.86 7.07 2.58
C GLN A 150 -0.48 5.59 2.43
N ASN A 151 0.82 5.27 2.39
CA ASN A 151 1.26 3.87 2.34
C ASN A 151 0.88 3.07 3.59
N ASN A 152 0.85 3.71 4.76
CA ASN A 152 0.40 3.05 5.99
C ASN A 152 -1.12 2.87 5.99
N GLU A 153 -1.91 3.85 5.55
CA GLU A 153 -3.35 3.73 5.39
C GLU A 153 -3.72 2.63 4.40
N LEU A 154 -3.04 2.57 3.26
CA LEU A 154 -3.22 1.50 2.28
C LEU A 154 -2.92 0.12 2.87
N LYS A 155 -1.87 0.00 3.69
CA LYS A 155 -1.56 -1.27 4.38
C LYS A 155 -2.67 -1.66 5.36
N ILE A 156 -3.21 -0.71 6.10
CA ILE A 156 -4.33 -0.96 7.03
C ILE A 156 -5.55 -1.44 6.25
N LEU A 157 -5.91 -0.76 5.17
CA LEU A 157 -7.06 -1.10 4.33
C LEU A 157 -6.89 -2.47 3.66
N ILE A 158 -5.70 -2.79 3.16
CA ILE A 158 -5.39 -4.14 2.64
C ILE A 158 -5.56 -5.20 3.72
N HIS A 159 -5.14 -4.91 4.95
CA HIS A 159 -5.27 -5.84 6.06
C HIS A 159 -6.74 -6.07 6.47
N GLU A 160 -7.52 -5.00 6.57
CA GLU A 160 -8.96 -5.06 6.83
C GLU A 160 -9.70 -5.86 5.74
N GLN A 161 -9.35 -5.63 4.47
CA GLN A 161 -9.90 -6.39 3.34
C GLN A 161 -9.51 -7.87 3.41
N GLN A 162 -8.26 -8.19 3.77
CA GLN A 162 -7.82 -9.58 3.97
C GLN A 162 -8.61 -10.27 5.08
N GLU A 163 -8.88 -9.57 6.18
CA GLU A 163 -9.70 -10.08 7.29
C GLU A 163 -11.16 -10.33 6.85
N ALA A 164 -11.74 -9.40 6.08
CA ALA A 164 -13.09 -9.54 5.53
C ALA A 164 -13.19 -10.74 4.58
N ILE A 165 -12.22 -10.91 3.67
CA ILE A 165 -12.14 -12.05 2.75
C ILE A 165 -11.96 -13.37 3.53
N SER A 166 -11.13 -13.38 4.57
CA SER A 166 -10.95 -14.55 5.44
C SER A 166 -12.26 -14.94 6.14
N ASN A 167 -13.00 -13.95 6.66
CA ASN A 167 -14.33 -14.15 7.23
C ASN A 167 -15.30 -14.77 6.21
N LEU A 168 -15.39 -14.20 5.00
CA LEU A 168 -16.27 -14.71 3.95
C LEU A 168 -15.92 -16.14 3.55
N ARG A 169 -14.63 -16.45 3.39
CA ARG A 169 -14.16 -17.81 3.11
C ARG A 169 -14.51 -18.79 4.23
N SER A 170 -14.39 -18.37 5.49
CA SER A 170 -14.77 -19.21 6.64
C SER A 170 -16.28 -19.50 6.66
N ARG A 171 -17.12 -18.50 6.35
CA ARG A 171 -18.58 -18.66 6.26
C ARG A 171 -18.98 -19.56 5.10
N LEU A 172 -18.36 -19.38 3.93
CA LEU A 172 -18.55 -20.24 2.77
C LEU A 172 -18.25 -21.70 3.11
N LYS A 173 -17.11 -21.96 3.76
CA LYS A 173 -16.71 -23.31 4.16
C LYS A 173 -17.69 -23.96 5.13
N ILE A 174 -18.20 -23.21 6.11
CA ILE A 174 -19.22 -23.70 7.04
C ILE A 174 -20.53 -24.04 6.29
N PHE A 175 -20.90 -23.21 5.32
CA PHE A 175 -22.06 -23.45 4.48
C PHE A 175 -21.89 -24.69 3.59
N GLU A 176 -20.72 -24.88 2.97
CA GLU A 176 -20.41 -26.08 2.19
C GLU A 176 -20.43 -27.36 3.05
N ASP A 177 -19.80 -27.34 4.23
CA ASP A 177 -19.83 -28.45 5.19
C ASP A 177 -21.27 -28.79 5.63
N PHE A 178 -22.12 -27.78 5.75
CA PHE A 178 -23.54 -27.94 6.07
C PHE A 178 -24.34 -28.53 4.90
N GLN A 179 -24.13 -28.02 3.67
CA GLN A 179 -24.76 -28.55 2.46
C GLN A 179 -24.37 -30.01 2.23
N ASN A 180 -23.10 -30.37 2.49
CA ASN A 180 -22.63 -31.74 2.38
C ASN A 180 -23.30 -32.69 3.40
N LYS A 181 -23.55 -32.21 4.63
CA LYS A 181 -24.24 -32.99 5.68
C LYS A 181 -25.74 -33.14 5.43
N ASN A 182 -26.38 -32.11 4.89
CA ASN A 182 -27.81 -32.11 4.54
C ASN A 182 -28.06 -32.42 3.07
N ALA A 183 -27.05 -32.97 2.39
CA ALA A 183 -27.14 -33.33 0.99
C ALA A 183 -28.33 -34.26 0.76
N ILE A 184 -28.89 -34.20 -0.46
CA ILE A 184 -30.08 -34.93 -0.90
C ILE A 184 -30.02 -36.43 -0.54
N LYS A 185 -28.81 -37.01 -0.46
CA LYS A 185 -28.57 -38.39 -0.06
C LYS A 185 -28.97 -38.69 1.39
N HIS A 186 -28.72 -37.77 2.33
CA HIS A 186 -29.09 -37.90 3.73
C HIS A 186 -30.59 -37.62 3.96
N THR A 187 -31.17 -36.66 3.24
CA THR A 187 -32.62 -36.42 3.29
C THR A 187 -33.42 -37.61 2.73
N ILE A 188 -32.97 -38.21 1.62
CA ILE A 188 -33.56 -39.46 1.09
C ILE A 188 -33.41 -40.62 2.09
N ALA A 189 -32.28 -40.74 2.79
CA ALA A 189 -32.08 -41.79 3.80
C ALA A 189 -33.00 -41.62 5.02
N SER A 190 -33.16 -40.40 5.54
CA SER A 190 -34.09 -40.09 6.64
C SER A 190 -35.56 -40.32 6.26
N LEU A 191 -35.95 -39.95 5.02
CA LEU A 191 -37.29 -40.22 4.48
C LEU A 191 -37.54 -41.73 4.34
N LYS A 192 -36.54 -42.50 3.87
CA LYS A 192 -36.61 -43.97 3.81
C LYS A 192 -36.74 -44.62 5.19
N GLN A 193 -36.22 -43.98 6.24
CA GLN A 193 -36.32 -44.44 7.63
C GLN A 193 -37.57 -43.91 8.36
N GLY A 194 -38.47 -43.17 7.68
CA GLY A 194 -39.69 -42.63 8.28
C GLY A 194 -39.47 -41.48 9.28
N THR A 195 -38.27 -40.91 9.31
CA THR A 195 -37.93 -39.76 10.16
C THR A 195 -38.16 -38.45 9.40
N THR A 196 -38.65 -37.41 10.08
CA THR A 196 -38.86 -36.11 9.45
C THR A 196 -37.51 -35.47 9.08
N PRO A 197 -37.28 -35.10 7.81
CA PRO A 197 -36.05 -34.42 7.44
C PRO A 197 -36.00 -33.05 8.12
N MET A 198 -34.88 -32.74 8.75
CA MET A 198 -34.68 -31.46 9.44
C MET A 198 -34.79 -30.31 8.42
N ALA A 199 -35.71 -29.37 8.64
CA ALA A 199 -36.00 -28.31 7.68
C ALA A 199 -34.75 -27.44 7.44
N LEU A 200 -34.41 -27.20 6.17
CA LEU A 200 -33.26 -26.38 5.74
C LEU A 200 -33.26 -24.97 6.36
N ALA A 201 -34.44 -24.45 6.68
CA ALA A 201 -34.66 -23.12 7.28
C ALA A 201 -34.32 -23.04 8.78
N GLY A 202 -34.29 -24.16 9.51
CA GLY A 202 -34.01 -24.18 10.95
C GLY A 202 -32.52 -24.17 11.33
N ALA A 203 -31.62 -24.18 10.35
CA ALA A 203 -30.21 -24.50 10.57
C ALA A 203 -29.24 -23.62 9.77
N ALA A 204 -29.51 -22.32 9.68
CA ALA A 204 -28.45 -21.36 9.37
C ALA A 204 -27.34 -21.48 10.44
N PRO A 205 -26.04 -21.40 10.07
CA PRO A 205 -24.96 -21.43 11.04
C PRO A 205 -25.20 -20.37 12.11
N THR A 206 -25.45 -20.81 13.34
CA THR A 206 -25.68 -19.88 14.45
C THR A 206 -24.40 -19.10 14.74
N ARG A 207 -24.53 -17.87 15.24
CA ARG A 207 -23.40 -17.02 15.64
C ARG A 207 -22.38 -17.74 16.54
N ALA A 208 -22.86 -18.68 17.38
CA ALA A 208 -22.00 -19.52 18.22
C ALA A 208 -21.10 -20.47 17.41
N ASN A 209 -21.60 -21.04 16.31
CA ASN A 209 -20.81 -21.91 15.42
C ASN A 209 -19.79 -21.10 14.61
N GLU A 210 -20.16 -19.90 14.16
CA GLU A 210 -19.22 -18.97 13.52
C GLU A 210 -18.10 -18.55 14.49
N LEU A 211 -18.43 -18.21 15.75
CA LEU A 211 -17.44 -17.86 16.77
C LEU A 211 -16.48 -19.00 17.10
N ARG A 212 -16.97 -20.24 17.22
CA ARG A 212 -16.11 -21.42 17.44
C ARG A 212 -15.17 -21.66 16.27
N ALA A 213 -15.65 -21.50 15.03
CA ALA A 213 -14.81 -21.62 13.84
C ALA A 213 -13.73 -20.53 13.82
N LYS A 214 -14.09 -19.27 14.14
CA LYS A 214 -13.13 -18.17 14.28
C LYS A 214 -12.07 -18.47 15.32
N GLN A 215 -12.46 -18.89 16.51
CA GLN A 215 -11.53 -19.24 17.58
C GLN A 215 -10.56 -20.35 17.14
N LYS A 216 -11.05 -21.36 16.41
CA LYS A 216 -10.22 -22.45 15.88
C LYS A 216 -9.23 -21.95 14.82
N ILE A 217 -9.67 -21.12 13.88
CA ILE A 217 -8.80 -20.53 12.84
C ILE A 217 -7.72 -19.66 13.48
N LEU A 218 -8.12 -18.73 14.35
CA LEU A 218 -7.18 -17.85 15.06
C LEU A 218 -6.17 -18.64 15.90
N SER A 219 -6.61 -19.72 16.56
CA SER A 219 -5.69 -20.59 17.32
C SER A 219 -4.68 -21.29 16.41
N ALA A 220 -5.09 -21.71 15.21
CA ALA A 220 -4.18 -22.35 14.25
C ALA A 220 -3.19 -21.34 13.64
N GLU A 221 -3.65 -20.13 13.34
CA GLU A 221 -2.81 -19.03 12.87
C GLU A 221 -1.77 -18.64 13.93
N LEU A 222 -2.19 -18.53 15.20
CA LEU A 222 -1.28 -18.26 16.31
C LEU A 222 -0.18 -19.33 16.40
N VAL A 223 -0.54 -20.61 16.30
CA VAL A 223 0.44 -21.71 16.30
C VAL A 223 1.41 -21.60 15.11
N ALA A 224 0.92 -21.26 13.92
CA ALA A 224 1.77 -21.06 12.75
C ALA A 224 2.73 -19.87 12.93
N LEU A 225 2.25 -18.75 13.47
CA LEU A 225 3.07 -17.57 13.77
C LEU A 225 4.15 -17.87 14.83
N VAL A 226 3.80 -18.62 15.87
CA VAL A 226 4.77 -19.05 16.89
C VAL A 226 5.86 -19.93 16.26
N LYS A 227 5.50 -20.89 15.41
CA LYS A 227 6.48 -21.72 14.68
C LYS A 227 7.41 -20.88 13.81
N LYS A 228 6.84 -19.96 13.01
CA LYS A 228 7.62 -19.04 12.17
C LYS A 228 8.56 -18.17 12.98
N ARG A 229 8.13 -17.68 14.15
CA ARG A 229 8.98 -16.90 15.06
C ARG A 229 10.16 -17.73 15.58
N VAL A 230 9.92 -18.99 15.95
CA VAL A 230 10.99 -19.90 16.39
C VAL A 230 12.01 -20.14 15.28
N GLU A 231 11.56 -20.36 14.04
CA GLU A 231 12.46 -20.52 12.88
C GLU A 231 13.29 -19.27 12.61
N LEU A 232 12.68 -18.08 12.64
CA LEU A 232 13.39 -16.81 12.48
C LEU A 232 14.44 -16.61 13.57
N LEU A 233 14.12 -16.96 14.83
CA LEU A 233 15.08 -16.88 15.92
C LEU A 233 16.25 -17.85 15.75
N LYS A 234 15.99 -19.07 15.26
CA LYS A 234 17.06 -20.04 14.94
C LYS A 234 17.98 -19.49 13.87
N LYS A 235 17.42 -19.00 12.75
CA LYS A 235 18.20 -18.41 11.65
C LYS A 235 19.04 -17.22 12.13
N HIS A 236 18.45 -16.31 12.89
CA HIS A 236 19.18 -15.16 13.43
C HIS A 236 20.30 -15.57 14.40
N ASN A 237 20.10 -16.64 15.18
CA ASN A 237 21.15 -17.18 16.04
C ASN A 237 22.28 -17.83 15.24
N GLU A 238 21.97 -18.55 14.16
CA GLU A 238 22.94 -19.10 13.22
C GLU A 238 23.77 -17.99 12.56
N ASP A 239 23.11 -16.95 12.03
CA ASP A 239 23.78 -15.81 11.41
C ASP A 239 24.75 -15.13 12.41
N ARG A 240 24.31 -14.94 13.65
CA ARG A 240 25.16 -14.40 14.73
C ARG A 240 26.34 -15.31 15.08
N TYR A 241 26.12 -16.63 15.06
CA TYR A 241 27.19 -17.60 15.29
C TYR A 241 28.23 -17.54 14.17
N MET A 242 27.78 -17.53 12.92
CA MET A 242 28.67 -17.45 11.75
C MET A 242 29.49 -16.16 11.74
N ALA A 243 28.87 -15.01 12.00
CA ALA A 243 29.58 -13.73 12.08
C ALA A 243 30.65 -13.72 13.21
N ARG A 244 30.36 -14.34 14.36
CA ARG A 244 31.34 -14.49 15.45
C ARG A 244 32.48 -15.40 15.05
N HIS A 245 32.17 -16.52 14.40
CA HIS A 245 33.16 -17.48 13.94
C HIS A 245 34.12 -16.85 12.91
N GLU A 246 33.58 -16.15 11.92
CA GLU A 246 34.36 -15.44 10.90
C GLU A 246 35.26 -14.38 11.55
N LYS A 247 34.74 -13.59 12.49
CA LYS A 247 35.54 -12.61 13.23
C LYS A 247 36.70 -13.26 13.97
N LEU A 248 36.48 -14.41 14.60
CA LEU A 248 37.54 -15.16 15.28
C LEU A 248 38.60 -15.64 14.27
N LEU A 249 38.19 -16.24 13.16
CA LEU A 249 39.11 -16.69 12.10
C LEU A 249 39.95 -15.53 11.57
N ASN A 250 39.34 -14.38 11.29
CA ASN A 250 40.03 -13.19 10.83
C ASN A 250 41.04 -12.68 11.87
N GLN A 251 40.70 -12.68 13.17
CA GLN A 251 41.64 -12.32 14.23
C GLN A 251 42.84 -13.27 14.29
N LYS A 252 42.62 -14.59 14.14
CA LYS A 252 43.71 -15.57 14.10
C LYS A 252 44.61 -15.35 12.87
N ALA A 253 44.01 -15.15 11.70
CA ALA A 253 44.74 -14.86 10.47
C ALA A 253 45.59 -13.59 10.59
N LEU A 254 45.02 -12.49 11.12
CA LEU A 254 45.75 -11.24 11.36
C LEU A 254 46.91 -11.42 12.34
N THR A 255 46.75 -12.26 13.36
CA THR A 255 47.82 -12.56 14.33
C THR A 255 48.99 -13.26 13.64
N ILE A 256 48.71 -14.27 12.81
CA ILE A 256 49.73 -14.98 12.03
C ILE A 256 50.43 -14.02 11.06
N GLN A 257 49.66 -13.23 10.30
CA GLN A 257 50.19 -12.25 9.36
C GLN A 257 51.08 -11.22 10.04
N ARG A 258 50.68 -10.72 11.22
CA ARG A 258 51.47 -9.78 12.01
C ARG A 258 52.80 -10.36 12.43
N ILE A 259 52.79 -11.59 12.96
CA ILE A 259 54.01 -12.29 13.40
C ILE A 259 54.94 -12.50 12.20
N TRP A 260 54.41 -12.97 11.07
CA TRP A 260 55.18 -13.24 9.86
C TRP A 260 55.82 -11.98 9.28
N ARG A 261 55.07 -10.90 9.12
CA ARG A 261 55.60 -9.60 8.66
C ARG A 261 56.70 -9.08 9.58
N GLY A 262 56.50 -9.19 10.90
CA GLY A 262 57.52 -8.80 11.88
C GLY A 262 58.79 -9.67 11.79
N TYR A 263 58.64 -10.97 11.55
CA TYR A 263 59.78 -11.87 11.34
C TYR A 263 60.58 -11.49 10.10
N LEU A 264 59.91 -11.25 8.96
CA LEU A 264 60.56 -10.84 7.72
C LEU A 264 61.36 -9.54 7.91
N ALA A 265 60.75 -8.51 8.50
CA ALA A 265 61.42 -7.24 8.75
C ALA A 265 62.66 -7.40 9.65
N ARG A 266 62.58 -8.19 10.73
CA ARG A 266 63.74 -8.46 11.59
C ARG A 266 64.84 -9.23 10.87
N LYS A 267 64.48 -10.19 10.01
CA LYS A 267 65.43 -10.95 9.20
C LYS A 267 66.19 -10.02 8.25
N GLU A 268 65.48 -9.11 7.59
CA GLU A 268 66.07 -8.13 6.67
C GLU A 268 66.99 -7.14 7.40
N ILE A 269 66.53 -6.53 8.51
CA ILE A 269 67.36 -5.62 9.32
C ILE A 269 68.62 -6.33 9.84
N LYS A 270 68.49 -7.59 10.28
CA LYS A 270 69.65 -8.37 10.73
C LYS A 270 70.67 -8.55 9.60
N HIS A 271 70.22 -8.85 8.39
CA HIS A 271 71.08 -8.99 7.22
C HIS A 271 71.76 -7.66 6.86
N LEU A 272 71.01 -6.57 6.79
CA LEU A 272 71.56 -5.23 6.52
C LEU A 272 72.59 -4.80 7.57
N ASN A 273 72.32 -5.05 8.85
CA ASN A 273 73.26 -4.76 9.94
C ASN A 273 74.53 -5.60 9.82
N GLN A 274 74.42 -6.88 9.46
CA GLN A 274 75.59 -7.73 9.22
C GLN A 274 76.46 -7.18 8.07
N CYS A 275 75.85 -6.80 6.95
CA CYS A 275 76.55 -6.17 5.83
C CYS A 275 77.20 -4.85 6.24
N ALA A 276 76.48 -3.98 6.95
CA ALA A 276 77.00 -2.70 7.42
C ALA A 276 78.20 -2.88 8.36
N VAL A 277 78.12 -3.82 9.31
CA VAL A 277 79.23 -4.14 10.23
C VAL A 277 80.45 -4.65 9.47
N LEU A 278 80.26 -5.49 8.45
CA LEU A 278 81.37 -5.96 7.61
C LEU A 278 82.05 -4.81 6.88
N ILE A 279 81.27 -3.92 6.24
CA ILE A 279 81.82 -2.74 5.55
C ILE A 279 82.56 -1.85 6.55
N GLN A 280 81.93 -1.52 7.70
CA GLN A 280 82.54 -0.71 8.74
C GLN A 280 83.85 -1.31 9.26
N LYS A 281 83.91 -2.63 9.45
CA LYS A 281 85.13 -3.35 9.86
C LYS A 281 86.25 -3.17 8.82
N HIS A 282 85.95 -3.35 7.54
CA HIS A 282 86.93 -3.18 6.47
C HIS A 282 87.43 -1.74 6.35
N VAL A 283 86.52 -0.76 6.40
CA VAL A 283 86.85 0.67 6.33
C VAL A 283 87.69 1.10 7.52
N ARG A 284 87.33 0.70 8.75
CA ARG A 284 88.12 0.99 9.95
C ARG A 284 89.53 0.40 9.84
N GLY A 285 89.64 -0.84 9.38
CA GLY A 285 90.95 -1.48 9.17
C GLY A 285 91.78 -0.81 8.06
N TRP A 286 91.15 -0.37 6.98
CA TRP A 286 91.82 0.38 5.92
C TRP A 286 92.31 1.75 6.43
N LEU A 287 91.50 2.48 7.20
CA LEU A 287 91.85 3.78 7.75
C LEU A 287 93.09 3.71 8.65
N VAL A 288 93.18 2.71 9.53
CA VAL A 288 94.37 2.51 10.39
C VAL A 288 95.61 2.22 9.55
N ARG A 289 95.51 1.33 8.54
CA ARG A 289 96.64 1.03 7.65
C ARG A 289 97.07 2.25 6.83
N TYR A 290 96.11 3.05 6.39
CA TYR A 290 96.36 4.29 5.66
C TYR A 290 97.10 5.31 6.54
N GLN A 291 96.63 5.51 7.79
CA GLN A 291 97.29 6.37 8.77
C GLN A 291 98.72 5.91 9.10
N GLN A 292 98.92 4.61 9.30
CA GLN A 292 100.26 4.04 9.53
C GLN A 292 101.19 4.28 8.35
N LYS A 293 100.70 4.09 7.12
CA LYS A 293 101.48 4.33 5.90
C LYS A 293 101.91 5.81 5.80
N MET A 294 100.97 6.74 6.01
CA MET A 294 101.26 8.18 5.98
C MET A 294 102.28 8.56 7.06
N ALA A 295 102.14 8.05 8.29
CA ALA A 295 103.09 8.32 9.36
C ALA A 295 104.50 7.77 9.06
N MET A 296 104.62 6.59 8.43
CA MET A 296 105.93 6.08 7.99
C MET A 296 106.52 6.90 6.84
N GLU A 297 105.70 7.34 5.88
CA GLU A 297 106.14 8.24 4.80
C GLU A 297 106.66 9.57 5.38
N ASP A 298 105.97 10.15 6.37
CA ASP A 298 106.42 11.37 7.06
C ASP A 298 107.76 11.17 7.78
N LEU A 299 107.94 10.06 8.50
CA LEU A 299 109.21 9.74 9.18
C LEU A 299 110.37 9.57 8.20
N ILE A 300 110.16 8.89 7.07
CA ILE A 300 111.19 8.72 6.03
C ILE A 300 111.61 10.08 5.46
N VAL A 301 110.65 10.98 5.23
CA VAL A 301 110.93 12.34 4.74
C VAL A 301 111.73 13.14 5.77
N GLU A 302 111.45 12.99 7.06
CA GLU A 302 112.26 13.62 8.12
C GLU A 302 113.68 13.06 8.19
N GLU A 303 113.86 11.74 8.14
CA GLU A 303 115.18 11.11 8.12
C GLU A 303 116.01 11.57 6.92
N GLN A 304 115.43 11.60 5.71
CA GLN A 304 116.11 12.09 4.52
C GLN A 304 116.52 13.58 4.62
N LYS A 305 115.70 14.41 5.26
CA LYS A 305 116.06 15.82 5.52
C LYS A 305 117.23 15.92 6.49
N VAL A 306 117.29 15.08 7.53
CA VAL A 306 118.40 15.06 8.50
C VAL A 306 119.69 14.57 7.84
N THR A 307 119.65 13.49 7.04
CA THR A 307 120.84 12.99 6.34
C THR A 307 121.37 13.98 5.31
N THR A 308 120.48 14.70 4.60
CA THR A 308 120.88 15.74 3.65
C THR A 308 121.60 16.90 4.36
N LYS A 309 121.07 17.36 5.51
CA LYS A 309 121.71 18.39 6.33
C LYS A 309 123.06 17.95 6.93
N LEU A 310 123.20 16.67 7.29
CA LEU A 310 124.48 16.11 7.77
C LEU A 310 125.52 15.99 6.65
N SER A 311 125.10 15.63 5.41
CA SER A 311 126.00 15.66 4.25
C SER A 311 126.41 17.06 3.82
N GLU A 312 125.54 18.06 3.99
CA GLU A 312 125.88 19.48 3.74
C GLU A 312 126.89 20.02 4.79
N ASN A 313 126.79 19.59 6.05
CA ASN A 313 127.72 19.99 7.11
C ASN A 313 129.07 19.22 7.10
N ASN A 314 129.14 18.05 6.45
CA ASN A 314 130.35 17.23 6.32
C ASN A 314 131.05 17.37 4.96
N SER A 315 130.66 18.35 4.13
CA SER A 315 131.48 18.73 2.98
C SER A 315 132.84 19.25 3.50
N PRO A 316 133.98 18.70 3.05
CA PRO A 316 135.29 19.06 3.58
C PRO A 316 135.54 20.55 3.43
N ARG A 317 135.91 21.22 4.53
CA ARG A 317 136.78 22.40 4.46
C ARG A 317 138.15 21.93 3.98
N GLU A 318 138.30 21.63 2.68
CA GLU A 318 139.60 21.53 2.05
C GLU A 318 140.14 22.96 1.87
N GLU A 319 140.84 23.39 2.94
CA GLU A 319 142.14 24.03 2.93
C GLU A 319 142.50 24.88 1.70
N ALA A 320 142.54 26.18 1.93
CA ALA A 320 143.47 27.05 1.22
C ALA A 320 144.91 26.74 1.70
N PRO A 321 145.88 26.53 0.78
CA PRO A 321 147.29 26.72 1.11
C PRO A 321 147.73 28.13 0.71
N ASN A 322 148.39 28.78 1.67
CA ASN A 322 149.19 29.99 1.53
C ASN A 322 150.29 29.81 0.47
N GLU A 323 150.44 30.80 -0.42
CA GLU A 323 151.62 31.66 -0.65
C GLU A 323 151.42 32.53 -1.90
#